data_AF-A0A3D5B710-F1
#
_entry.id   AF-A0A3D5B710-F1
#
_cell.length_a   1.000
_cell.length_b   1.000
_cell.length_c   1.000
_cell.angle_alpha   90.00
_cell.angle_beta   90.00
_cell.angle_gamma   90.00
#
_symmetry.space_group_name_H-M   'P 1'
#
loop_
_entity.id
_entity.type
_entity.pdbx_description
1 polymer ?
#
loop_
_entity_poly.entity_id
_entity_poly.type
_entity_poly.pdbx_seq_one_letter_code
_entity_poly.pdbx_strand_id
1 'polypeptide(L)'
;MNQIKLDDSQRCQSCVLPISTQVEFTDGVCAVCQENPDLAYYTPNAALLDKGVNDLRERGKGKSYDCLVGVSGGRDSTYLLYTLVKKHHFRCLAAYYRTPFTPQTIEDNVKRMCALLDVPLVEMSISREEHRKLARTFVQLWKKKPSPALASLSCAPCKLVNREVFRLAKKEKIPTIVFGGNKYEAVPFLPSAMKSKKDVDPDKNYGFMNQVKRAFRLIGNGVGLLFRNASVWRYIPIGIQSSLMYINPHTAYLRMRYPNIKAIEFFHYSGWDETECNQALEEVGWELPAGCNSRWKADCTFGEIKNYMFSSMMGATYLDAFLGNMVRAGILDREEALQRLQTEGKLSMLRIEDACEIMDLPVDTFPPI
;
A
#
# COMPACT_ATOMS: atom_id res chain seq x y z
N MET A 1 -13.00 9.04 -32.11
CA MET A 1 -12.43 9.38 -30.79
C MET A 1 -10.93 9.45 -30.98
N ASN A 2 -10.38 10.66 -31.11
CA ASN A 2 -8.94 10.85 -31.27
C ASN A 2 -8.25 10.38 -29.99
N GLN A 3 -7.47 9.30 -30.10
CA GLN A 3 -6.48 8.95 -29.10
C GLN A 3 -5.48 10.11 -29.06
N ILE A 4 -5.62 10.97 -28.06
CA ILE A 4 -4.55 11.89 -27.69
C ILE A 4 -3.38 10.97 -27.35
N LYS A 5 -2.36 10.93 -28.21
CA LYS A 5 -1.03 10.44 -27.82
C LYS A 5 -0.57 11.40 -26.72
N LEU A 6 -0.76 10.98 -25.48
CA LEU A 6 -0.38 11.72 -24.30
C LEU A 6 1.15 11.88 -24.34
N ASP A 7 1.63 13.11 -24.32
CA ASP A 7 3.05 13.38 -24.13
C ASP A 7 3.35 13.25 -22.63
N ASP A 8 3.85 12.08 -22.23
CA ASP A 8 4.22 11.75 -20.85
C ASP A 8 5.37 12.63 -20.29
N SER A 9 5.96 13.51 -21.12
CA SER A 9 7.03 14.41 -20.69
C SER A 9 6.53 15.58 -19.83
N GLN A 10 5.27 15.99 -20.00
CA GLN A 10 4.75 17.15 -19.27
C GLN A 10 4.24 16.76 -17.89
N ARG A 11 4.85 17.35 -16.86
CA ARG A 11 4.61 17.07 -15.44
C ARG A 11 4.33 18.36 -14.69
N CYS A 12 3.63 18.22 -13.58
CA CYS A 12 3.38 19.31 -12.62
C CYS A 12 4.68 20.07 -12.31
N GLN A 13 4.62 21.40 -12.31
CA GLN A 13 5.77 22.26 -12.03
C GLN A 13 6.20 22.23 -10.55
N SER A 14 5.27 21.95 -9.63
CA SER A 14 5.55 21.90 -8.18
C SER A 14 5.88 20.50 -7.64
N CYS A 15 5.53 19.43 -8.37
CA CYS A 15 5.88 18.06 -8.00
C CYS A 15 6.38 17.31 -9.24
N VAL A 16 5.99 16.05 -9.43
CA VAL A 16 6.33 15.28 -10.64
C VAL A 16 5.12 14.57 -11.27
N LEU A 17 3.90 14.88 -10.83
CA LEU A 17 2.71 14.20 -11.32
C LEU A 17 2.49 14.48 -12.83
N PRO A 18 2.29 13.45 -13.67
CA PRO A 18 2.02 13.61 -15.10
C PRO A 18 0.69 14.34 -15.39
N ILE A 19 0.68 15.17 -16.44
CA ILE A 19 -0.55 15.86 -16.91
C ILE A 19 -1.57 14.87 -17.49
N SER A 20 -1.13 13.69 -17.93
CA SER A 20 -1.97 12.58 -18.41
C SER A 20 -2.89 11.98 -17.35
N THR A 21 -2.70 12.31 -16.08
CA THR A 21 -3.56 11.84 -14.99
C THR A 21 -4.93 12.54 -15.02
N GLN A 22 -5.92 11.97 -14.32
CA GLN A 22 -7.27 12.57 -14.20
C GLN A 22 -7.32 13.73 -13.17
N VAL A 23 -6.18 14.20 -12.69
CA VAL A 23 -6.10 15.35 -11.77
C VAL A 23 -6.26 16.64 -12.57
N GLU A 24 -6.99 17.62 -12.03
CA GLU A 24 -7.12 18.93 -12.67
C GLU A 24 -5.79 19.72 -12.59
N PHE A 25 -5.48 20.49 -13.63
CA PHE A 25 -4.28 21.33 -13.69
C PHE A 25 -4.65 22.78 -14.02
N THR A 26 -4.01 23.72 -13.33
CA THR A 26 -4.11 25.17 -13.57
C THR A 26 -2.69 25.73 -13.60
N ASP A 27 -2.35 26.50 -14.63
CA ASP A 27 -1.04 27.13 -14.81
C ASP A 27 0.16 26.17 -14.62
N GLY A 28 0.02 24.93 -15.10
CA GLY A 28 1.07 23.90 -14.98
C GLY A 28 1.20 23.24 -13.60
N VAL A 29 0.33 23.58 -12.65
CA VAL A 29 0.31 23.01 -11.29
C VAL A 29 -0.92 22.13 -11.11
N CYS A 30 -0.75 20.92 -10.57
CA CYS A 30 -1.88 20.01 -10.32
C CYS A 30 -2.70 20.45 -9.09
N ALA A 31 -4.00 20.17 -9.09
CA ALA A 31 -4.94 20.53 -8.02
C ALA A 31 -4.48 20.05 -6.63
N VAL A 32 -3.78 18.92 -6.57
CA VAL A 32 -3.22 18.37 -5.32
C VAL A 32 -2.16 19.30 -4.72
N CYS A 33 -1.34 19.95 -5.56
CA CYS A 33 -0.36 20.93 -5.09
C CYS A 33 -1.04 22.27 -4.80
N GLN A 34 -2.07 22.65 -5.56
CA GLN A 34 -2.84 23.88 -5.34
C GLN A 34 -3.62 23.86 -4.02
N GLU A 35 -4.11 22.69 -3.59
CA GLU A 35 -4.73 22.51 -2.28
C GLU A 35 -3.78 22.87 -1.11
N ASN A 36 -2.47 23.00 -1.40
CA ASN A 36 -1.40 23.39 -0.50
C ASN A 36 -1.44 22.58 0.82
N PRO A 37 -1.09 21.27 0.75
CA PRO A 37 -1.22 20.40 1.91
C PRO A 37 -0.36 20.94 3.06
N ASP A 38 -0.96 21.02 4.25
CA ASP A 38 -0.26 21.46 5.46
C ASP A 38 1.00 20.61 5.68
N LEU A 39 2.18 21.26 5.64
CA LEU A 39 3.46 20.58 5.85
C LEU A 39 3.52 19.90 7.23
N ALA A 40 2.80 20.42 8.22
CA ALA A 40 2.70 19.79 9.54
C ALA A 40 2.10 18.37 9.47
N TYR A 41 1.33 18.05 8.42
CA TYR A 41 0.89 16.68 8.19
C TYR A 41 2.07 15.74 7.91
N TYR A 42 3.12 16.19 7.24
CA TYR A 42 4.28 15.35 6.92
C TYR A 42 5.36 15.36 8.00
N THR A 43 5.45 16.44 8.78
CA THR A 43 6.42 16.57 9.86
C THR A 43 6.17 15.55 10.99
N PRO A 44 7.20 14.82 11.45
CA PRO A 44 7.14 14.01 12.66
C PRO A 44 6.66 14.83 13.86
N ASN A 45 5.78 14.27 14.67
CA ASN A 45 5.32 14.93 15.89
C ASN A 45 5.67 14.04 17.09
N ALA A 46 6.73 14.44 17.83
CA ALA A 46 7.25 13.69 18.96
C ALA A 46 6.18 13.42 20.03
N ALA A 47 5.32 14.40 20.34
CA ALA A 47 4.26 14.22 21.32
C ALA A 47 3.20 13.19 20.86
N LEU A 48 2.86 13.16 19.57
CA LEU A 48 1.96 12.14 19.01
C LEU A 48 2.62 10.76 19.01
N LEU A 49 3.92 10.67 18.71
CA LEU A 49 4.68 9.43 18.78
C LEU A 49 4.70 8.89 20.22
N ASP A 50 5.09 9.71 21.19
CA ASP A 50 5.16 9.32 22.60
C ASP A 50 3.81 8.83 23.11
N LYS A 51 2.73 9.53 22.76
CA LYS A 51 1.36 9.11 23.08
C LYS A 51 1.04 7.74 22.46
N GLY A 52 1.38 7.51 21.19
CA GLY A 52 1.15 6.24 20.49
C GLY A 52 1.94 5.08 21.07
N VAL A 53 3.23 5.29 21.37
CA VAL A 53 4.13 4.31 21.98
C VAL A 53 3.68 3.96 23.40
N ASN A 54 3.31 4.95 24.21
CA ASN A 54 2.82 4.72 25.57
C ASN A 54 1.48 3.98 25.60
N ASP A 55 0.54 4.33 24.72
CA ASP A 55 -0.72 3.59 24.58
C ASP A 55 -0.48 2.13 24.17
N LEU A 56 0.44 1.89 23.22
CA LEU A 56 0.81 0.52 22.83
C LEU A 56 1.36 -0.28 24.01
N ARG A 57 2.28 0.32 24.79
CA ARG A 57 2.90 -0.30 25.97
C ARG A 57 1.86 -0.63 27.05
N GLU A 58 0.99 0.31 27.38
CA GLU A 58 -0.05 0.12 28.40
C GLU A 58 -1.04 -0.98 27.98
N ARG A 59 -1.44 -1.02 26.71
CA ARG A 59 -2.31 -2.08 26.19
C ARG A 59 -1.62 -3.45 26.23
N GLY A 60 -0.32 -3.51 25.98
CA GLY A 60 0.49 -4.74 25.99
C GLY A 60 0.78 -5.30 27.40
N LYS A 61 0.54 -4.53 28.46
CA LYS A 61 0.87 -4.91 29.84
C LYS A 61 0.15 -6.20 30.25
N GLY A 62 0.92 -7.14 30.79
CA GLY A 62 0.40 -8.45 31.23
C GLY A 62 0.01 -9.40 30.09
N LYS A 63 0.36 -9.10 28.83
CA LYS A 63 0.21 -10.00 27.68
C LYS A 63 1.55 -10.62 27.29
N SER A 64 1.53 -11.69 26.51
CA SER A 64 2.74 -12.30 25.95
C SER A 64 3.42 -11.40 24.92
N TYR A 65 2.63 -10.66 24.14
CA TYR A 65 3.09 -9.72 23.12
C TYR A 65 2.44 -8.36 23.32
N ASP A 66 3.21 -7.30 23.09
CA ASP A 66 2.73 -5.93 23.12
C ASP A 66 1.93 -5.60 21.85
N CYS A 67 2.33 -6.16 20.71
CA CYS A 67 1.64 -5.96 19.44
C CYS A 67 1.83 -7.10 18.43
N LEU A 68 0.86 -7.19 17.51
CA LEU A 68 0.94 -7.99 16.30
C LEU A 68 1.41 -7.08 15.17
N VAL A 69 2.45 -7.46 14.45
CA VAL A 69 3.01 -6.66 13.35
C VAL A 69 2.72 -7.35 12.03
N GLY A 70 2.00 -6.66 11.14
CA GLY A 70 1.81 -7.15 9.77
C GLY A 70 3.08 -6.96 8.95
N VAL A 71 3.75 -8.05 8.57
CA VAL A 71 4.99 -8.01 7.78
C VAL A 71 4.72 -8.49 6.35
N SER A 72 5.17 -7.73 5.35
CA SER A 72 5.13 -8.16 3.93
C SER A 72 6.47 -8.67 3.44
N GLY A 73 7.56 -8.34 4.14
CA GLY A 73 8.94 -8.57 3.72
C GLY A 73 9.50 -7.44 2.85
N GLY A 74 8.67 -6.47 2.49
CA GLY A 74 9.11 -5.25 1.83
C GLY A 74 9.78 -4.30 2.80
N ARG A 75 10.56 -3.36 2.24
CA ARG A 75 11.36 -2.36 2.94
C ARG A 75 10.67 -1.76 4.16
N ASP A 76 9.48 -1.19 3.98
CA ASP A 76 8.82 -0.41 5.04
C ASP A 76 8.34 -1.30 6.19
N SER A 77 7.88 -2.53 5.89
CA SER A 77 7.49 -3.49 6.92
C SER A 77 8.69 -4.06 7.68
N THR A 78 9.85 -4.17 7.02
CA THR A 78 11.12 -4.54 7.64
C THR A 78 11.59 -3.45 8.58
N TYR A 79 11.58 -2.20 8.12
CA TYR A 79 11.95 -1.06 8.94
C TYR A 79 11.03 -0.89 10.15
N LEU A 80 9.73 -1.13 9.99
CA LEU A 80 8.77 -1.12 11.09
C LEU A 80 9.15 -2.15 12.17
N LEU A 81 9.34 -3.41 11.78
CA LEU A 81 9.61 -4.46 12.77
C LEU A 81 10.94 -4.19 13.48
N TYR A 82 11.98 -3.82 12.72
CA TYR A 82 13.27 -3.41 13.27
C TYR A 82 13.10 -2.28 14.30
N THR A 83 12.34 -1.23 13.96
CA THR A 83 12.13 -0.07 14.84
C THR A 83 11.40 -0.44 16.13
N LEU A 84 10.33 -1.22 16.04
CA LEU A 84 9.56 -1.64 17.21
C LEU A 84 10.41 -2.48 18.17
N VAL A 85 11.29 -3.33 17.65
CA VAL A 85 12.15 -4.22 18.46
C VAL A 85 13.40 -3.51 18.98
N LYS A 86 14.19 -2.88 18.10
CA LYS A 86 15.50 -2.30 18.45
C LYS A 86 15.40 -0.95 19.13
N LYS A 87 14.52 -0.06 18.64
CA LYS A 87 14.38 1.31 19.18
C LYS A 87 13.39 1.36 20.35
N HIS A 88 12.31 0.59 20.31
CA HIS A 88 11.24 0.67 21.32
C HIS A 88 11.12 -0.55 22.25
N HIS A 89 11.88 -1.63 21.99
CA HIS A 89 11.92 -2.83 22.82
C HIS A 89 10.56 -3.52 23.02
N PHE A 90 9.68 -3.47 22.02
CA PHE A 90 8.39 -4.13 22.07
C PHE A 90 8.49 -5.62 21.77
N ARG A 91 7.71 -6.41 22.53
CA ARG A 91 7.54 -7.85 22.28
C ARG A 91 6.54 -8.04 21.15
N CYS A 92 7.07 -8.27 19.96
CA CYS A 92 6.27 -8.36 18.74
C CYS A 92 5.92 -9.81 18.40
N LEU A 93 4.75 -10.02 17.80
CA LEU A 93 4.42 -11.23 17.03
C LEU A 93 4.28 -10.84 15.56
N ALA A 94 5.10 -11.40 14.68
CA ALA A 94 5.04 -11.10 13.25
C ALA A 94 3.97 -11.96 12.54
N ALA A 95 3.10 -11.32 11.78
CA ALA A 95 2.10 -11.96 10.94
C ALA A 95 2.44 -11.78 9.46
N TYR A 96 2.70 -12.87 8.76
CA TYR A 96 3.14 -12.86 7.36
C TYR A 96 2.16 -13.59 6.47
N TYR A 97 1.96 -13.09 5.25
CA TYR A 97 1.25 -13.83 4.21
C TYR A 97 2.12 -13.88 2.96
N ARG A 98 2.60 -15.09 2.62
CA ARG A 98 3.25 -15.34 1.34
C ARG A 98 2.21 -15.34 0.24
N THR A 99 2.16 -14.26 -0.53
CA THR A 99 1.27 -14.19 -1.71
C THR A 99 1.81 -15.11 -2.81
N PRO A 100 0.98 -15.47 -3.82
CA PRO A 100 1.49 -16.15 -5.02
C PRO A 100 2.58 -15.36 -5.75
N PHE A 101 2.61 -14.04 -5.54
CA PHE A 101 3.48 -13.08 -6.22
C PHE A 101 4.67 -12.63 -5.36
N THR A 102 4.90 -13.26 -4.22
CA THR A 102 6.01 -12.93 -3.33
C THR A 102 7.27 -13.68 -3.78
N PRO A 103 8.33 -12.97 -4.21
CA PRO A 103 9.60 -13.59 -4.59
C PRO A 103 10.21 -14.40 -3.45
N GLN A 104 10.99 -15.43 -3.77
CA GLN A 104 11.68 -16.23 -2.75
C GLN A 104 12.61 -15.37 -1.87
N THR A 105 13.36 -14.45 -2.48
CA THR A 105 14.22 -13.48 -1.76
C THR A 105 13.47 -12.71 -0.68
N ILE A 106 12.19 -12.36 -0.91
CA ILE A 106 11.38 -11.63 0.07
C ILE A 106 10.97 -12.52 1.23
N GLU A 107 10.64 -13.79 0.97
CA GLU A 107 10.40 -14.75 2.04
C GLU A 107 11.66 -14.99 2.88
N ASP A 108 12.82 -15.09 2.22
CA ASP A 108 14.11 -15.27 2.88
C ASP A 108 14.46 -14.05 3.74
N ASN A 109 14.19 -12.83 3.24
CA ASN A 109 14.31 -11.59 4.02
C ASN A 109 13.42 -11.61 5.26
N VAL A 110 12.15 -12.05 5.16
CA VAL A 110 11.24 -12.15 6.32
C VAL A 110 11.81 -13.10 7.36
N LYS A 111 12.26 -14.29 6.93
CA LYS A 111 12.84 -15.29 7.84
C LYS A 111 14.11 -14.79 8.51
N ARG A 112 15.01 -14.17 7.73
CA ARG A 112 16.28 -13.58 8.21
C ARG A 112 16.05 -12.49 9.23
N MET A 113 15.18 -11.54 8.91
CA MET A 113 14.82 -10.45 9.82
C MET A 113 14.20 -10.99 11.12
N CYS A 114 13.22 -11.89 11.03
CA CYS A 114 12.56 -12.43 12.23
C CYS A 114 13.54 -13.21 13.11
N ALA A 115 14.44 -13.99 12.53
CA ALA A 115 15.48 -14.70 13.27
C ALA A 115 16.46 -13.75 13.95
N LEU A 116 16.94 -12.72 13.24
CA LEU A 116 17.91 -11.74 13.78
C LEU A 116 17.31 -10.88 14.90
N LEU A 117 16.02 -10.55 14.80
CA LEU A 117 15.30 -9.76 15.78
C LEU A 117 14.69 -10.59 16.93
N ASP A 118 14.85 -11.92 16.90
CA ASP A 118 14.22 -12.87 17.84
C ASP A 118 12.69 -12.67 17.95
N VAL A 119 12.03 -12.54 16.80
CA VAL A 119 10.58 -12.33 16.69
C VAL A 119 9.91 -13.59 16.16
N PRO A 120 8.93 -14.17 16.89
CA PRO A 120 8.14 -15.27 16.39
C PRO A 120 7.34 -14.87 15.14
N LEU A 121 7.34 -15.76 14.13
CA LEU A 121 6.67 -15.56 12.85
C LEU A 121 5.49 -16.52 12.70
N VAL A 122 4.31 -15.97 12.39
CA VAL A 122 3.10 -16.74 12.10
C VAL A 122 2.66 -16.47 10.67
N GLU A 123 2.56 -17.54 9.87
CA GLU A 123 2.02 -17.47 8.52
C GLU A 123 0.49 -17.51 8.53
N MET A 124 -0.12 -16.58 7.81
CA MET A 124 -1.57 -16.46 7.68
C MET A 124 -2.11 -17.40 6.59
N SER A 125 -3.24 -18.04 6.89
CA SER A 125 -3.88 -18.97 5.98
C SER A 125 -4.84 -18.25 5.02
N ILE A 126 -4.31 -17.82 3.88
CA ILE A 126 -5.10 -17.32 2.73
C ILE A 126 -4.74 -18.19 1.52
N SER A 127 -5.75 -18.78 0.86
CA SER A 127 -5.55 -19.65 -0.30
C SER A 127 -4.79 -18.92 -1.41
N ARG A 128 -3.55 -19.35 -1.65
CA ARG A 128 -2.70 -18.84 -2.73
C ARG A 128 -3.31 -19.13 -4.10
N GLU A 129 -3.89 -20.32 -4.28
CA GLU A 129 -4.51 -20.69 -5.56
C GLU A 129 -5.73 -19.83 -5.87
N GLU A 130 -6.61 -19.58 -4.90
CA GLU A 130 -7.76 -18.71 -5.13
C GLU A 130 -7.35 -17.24 -5.33
N HIS A 131 -6.31 -16.77 -4.63
CA HIS A 131 -5.72 -15.45 -4.87
C HIS A 131 -5.25 -15.33 -6.33
N ARG A 132 -4.44 -16.30 -6.79
CA ARG A 132 -3.90 -16.36 -8.15
C ARG A 132 -5.00 -16.35 -9.21
N LYS A 133 -6.02 -17.21 -9.08
CA LYS A 133 -7.19 -17.24 -9.98
C LYS A 133 -7.96 -15.93 -10.03
N LEU A 134 -8.18 -15.29 -8.87
CA LEU A 134 -8.87 -14.01 -8.81
C LEU A 134 -8.05 -12.89 -9.46
N ALA A 135 -6.75 -12.81 -9.18
CA ALA A 135 -5.85 -11.86 -9.81
C ALA A 135 -5.87 -12.01 -11.34
N ARG A 136 -5.69 -13.24 -11.84
CA ARG A 136 -5.78 -13.58 -13.28
C ARG A 136 -7.12 -13.12 -13.88
N THR A 137 -8.23 -13.43 -13.22
CA THR A 137 -9.57 -13.06 -13.70
C THR A 137 -9.69 -11.55 -13.85
N PHE A 138 -9.33 -10.77 -12.83
CA PHE A 138 -9.46 -9.33 -12.87
C PHE A 138 -8.51 -8.68 -13.88
N VAL A 139 -7.31 -9.23 -14.07
CA VAL A 139 -6.41 -8.84 -15.16
C VAL A 139 -7.05 -9.07 -16.53
N GLN A 140 -7.65 -10.24 -16.77
CA GLN A 140 -8.33 -10.54 -18.03
C GLN A 140 -9.56 -9.64 -18.26
N LEU A 141 -10.34 -9.35 -17.20
CA LEU A 141 -11.47 -8.41 -17.28
C LEU A 141 -10.99 -6.99 -17.57
N TRP A 142 -9.89 -6.57 -16.95
CA TRP A 142 -9.27 -5.28 -17.21
C TRP A 142 -8.79 -5.18 -18.67
N LYS A 143 -8.11 -6.21 -19.22
CA LYS A 143 -7.68 -6.21 -20.63
C LYS A 143 -8.85 -6.02 -21.61
N LYS A 144 -10.02 -6.60 -21.31
CA LYS A 144 -11.22 -6.44 -22.16
C LYS A 144 -11.81 -5.03 -22.08
N LYS A 145 -11.85 -4.44 -20.88
CA LYS A 145 -12.40 -3.10 -20.63
C LYS A 145 -11.56 -2.39 -19.57
N PRO A 146 -10.47 -1.71 -19.97
CA PRO A 146 -9.55 -1.07 -19.02
C PRO A 146 -10.29 -0.07 -18.13
N SER A 147 -10.09 -0.21 -16.82
CA SER A 147 -10.60 0.76 -15.85
C SER A 147 -9.80 0.74 -14.55
N PRO A 148 -9.64 1.90 -13.87
CA PRO A 148 -8.97 1.97 -12.56
C PRO A 148 -9.58 1.05 -11.49
N ALA A 149 -10.90 0.83 -11.55
CA ALA A 149 -11.62 -0.02 -10.60
C ALA A 149 -11.24 -1.50 -10.78
N LEU A 150 -11.21 -2.02 -12.01
CA LEU A 150 -10.77 -3.39 -12.30
C LEU A 150 -9.29 -3.59 -11.98
N ALA A 151 -8.44 -2.62 -12.33
CA ALA A 151 -7.03 -2.65 -11.97
C ALA A 151 -6.84 -2.71 -10.44
N SER A 152 -7.66 -1.97 -9.67
CA SER A 152 -7.62 -2.01 -8.20
C SER A 152 -8.15 -3.33 -7.63
N LEU A 153 -9.20 -3.91 -8.23
CA LEU A 153 -9.79 -5.18 -7.81
C LEU A 153 -8.89 -6.40 -8.08
N SER A 154 -7.92 -6.28 -8.98
CA SER A 154 -6.93 -7.34 -9.19
C SER A 154 -6.11 -7.68 -7.94
N CYS A 155 -5.94 -6.72 -7.02
CA CYS A 155 -5.35 -6.93 -5.70
C CYS A 155 -6.39 -7.11 -4.57
N ALA A 156 -7.67 -7.36 -4.90
CA ALA A 156 -8.72 -7.56 -3.91
C ALA A 156 -8.40 -8.67 -2.88
N PRO A 157 -7.81 -9.82 -3.25
CA PRO A 157 -7.48 -10.87 -2.29
C PRO A 157 -6.47 -10.43 -1.23
N CYS A 158 -5.53 -9.52 -1.56
CA CYS A 158 -4.58 -8.96 -0.59
C CYS A 158 -5.27 -8.24 0.57
N LYS A 159 -6.50 -7.75 0.39
CA LYS A 159 -7.27 -7.09 1.45
C LYS A 159 -7.74 -8.05 2.53
N LEU A 160 -7.81 -9.35 2.24
CA LEU A 160 -8.11 -10.38 3.23
C LEU A 160 -7.03 -10.51 4.31
N VAL A 161 -5.83 -9.96 4.09
CA VAL A 161 -4.79 -9.84 5.15
C VAL A 161 -5.36 -9.12 6.37
N ASN A 162 -6.13 -8.05 6.19
CA ASN A 162 -6.77 -7.33 7.30
C ASN A 162 -7.79 -8.21 8.06
N ARG A 163 -8.41 -9.20 7.40
CA ARG A 163 -9.27 -10.17 8.09
C ARG A 163 -8.43 -11.10 8.97
N GLU A 164 -7.34 -11.63 8.43
CA GLU A 164 -6.53 -12.64 9.12
C GLU A 164 -5.71 -12.05 10.28
N VAL A 165 -5.11 -10.87 10.12
CA VAL A 165 -4.40 -10.21 11.23
C VAL A 165 -5.31 -9.92 12.43
N PHE A 166 -6.57 -9.50 12.20
CA PHE A 166 -7.54 -9.30 13.30
C PHE A 166 -8.00 -10.62 13.93
N ARG A 167 -8.16 -11.69 13.14
CA ARG A 167 -8.45 -13.04 13.67
C ARG A 167 -7.30 -13.55 14.53
N LEU A 168 -6.07 -13.39 14.07
CA LEU A 168 -4.87 -13.80 14.78
C LEU A 168 -4.68 -12.99 16.06
N ALA A 169 -4.78 -11.67 16.01
CA ALA A 169 -4.70 -10.81 17.19
C ALA A 169 -5.76 -11.19 18.25
N LYS A 170 -7.00 -11.50 17.83
CA LYS A 170 -8.03 -12.01 18.76
C LYS A 170 -7.65 -13.36 19.36
N LYS A 171 -7.14 -14.30 18.55
CA LYS A 171 -6.75 -15.65 18.99
C LYS A 171 -5.62 -15.59 20.03
N GLU A 172 -4.58 -14.81 19.75
CA GLU A 172 -3.40 -14.65 20.60
C GLU A 172 -3.60 -13.62 21.73
N LYS A 173 -4.82 -13.07 21.86
CA LYS A 173 -5.21 -12.06 22.86
C LYS A 173 -4.33 -10.80 22.83
N ILE A 174 -3.88 -10.42 21.64
CA ILE A 174 -3.05 -9.23 21.40
C ILE A 174 -3.96 -8.02 21.15
N PRO A 175 -3.84 -6.95 21.95
CA PRO A 175 -4.77 -5.81 21.91
C PRO A 175 -4.42 -4.79 20.83
N THR A 176 -3.23 -4.85 20.25
CA THR A 176 -2.75 -3.83 19.29
C THR A 176 -2.16 -4.49 18.05
N ILE A 177 -2.56 -4.02 16.88
CA ILE A 177 -1.99 -4.39 15.58
C ILE A 177 -1.26 -3.17 15.03
N VAL A 178 -0.03 -3.35 14.56
CA VAL A 178 0.79 -2.27 14.00
C VAL A 178 1.09 -2.55 12.52
N PHE A 179 0.87 -1.53 11.71
CA PHE A 179 1.15 -1.50 10.28
C PHE A 179 2.14 -0.37 9.95
N GLY A 180 2.82 -0.53 8.81
CA GLY A 180 3.88 0.36 8.34
C GLY A 180 3.46 1.26 7.20
N GLY A 181 2.17 1.61 7.09
CA GLY A 181 1.72 2.60 6.13
C GLY A 181 2.35 3.95 6.43
N ASN A 182 2.88 4.59 5.39
CA ASN A 182 3.43 5.94 5.48
C ASN A 182 2.60 6.94 4.65
N LYS A 183 2.78 8.21 4.96
CA LYS A 183 1.98 9.32 4.42
C LYS A 183 2.21 9.54 2.92
N TYR A 184 3.36 9.12 2.41
CA TYR A 184 3.79 9.28 1.02
C TYR A 184 3.20 8.23 0.07
N GLU A 185 2.63 7.13 0.57
CA GLU A 185 2.01 6.10 -0.30
C GLU A 185 0.63 6.49 -0.85
N ALA A 186 0.15 7.70 -0.55
CA ALA A 186 -1.14 8.17 -1.05
C ALA A 186 -1.10 8.34 -2.58
N VAL A 187 -2.12 7.86 -3.29
CA VAL A 187 -2.15 7.91 -4.76
C VAL A 187 -3.22 8.90 -5.22
N PRO A 188 -2.88 10.19 -5.37
CA PRO A 188 -3.87 11.25 -5.50
C PRO A 188 -4.65 11.22 -6.82
N PHE A 189 -4.10 10.59 -7.86
CA PHE A 189 -4.79 10.44 -9.15
C PHE A 189 -5.85 9.32 -9.15
N LEU A 190 -5.99 8.56 -8.05
CA LEU A 190 -7.08 7.59 -7.93
C LEU A 190 -8.34 8.28 -7.39
N PRO A 191 -9.53 8.00 -7.97
CA PRO A 191 -10.79 8.58 -7.51
C PRO A 191 -11.10 8.36 -6.02
N SER A 192 -10.49 7.33 -5.41
CA SER A 192 -10.63 7.03 -3.98
C SER A 192 -9.82 7.94 -3.05
N ALA A 193 -8.81 8.65 -3.58
CA ALA A 193 -7.91 9.53 -2.83
C ALA A 193 -8.19 11.02 -3.09
N MET A 194 -8.88 11.36 -4.19
CA MET A 194 -9.25 12.73 -4.52
C MET A 194 -10.24 13.28 -3.46
N LYS A 195 -9.93 14.47 -2.92
CA LYS A 195 -10.79 15.29 -2.04
C LYS A 195 -10.89 14.89 -0.56
N SER A 196 -9.84 14.33 0.06
CA SER A 196 -9.81 14.18 1.53
C SER A 196 -8.75 15.10 2.14
N LYS A 197 -9.17 16.22 2.75
CA LYS A 197 -8.31 16.96 3.68
C LYS A 197 -7.85 16.01 4.78
N LYS A 198 -6.54 15.94 5.02
CA LYS A 198 -5.94 15.10 6.05
C LYS A 198 -5.58 15.96 7.25
N ASP A 199 -5.95 15.51 8.44
CA ASP A 199 -5.58 16.13 9.71
C ASP A 199 -4.19 15.66 10.14
N VAL A 200 -3.47 16.49 10.90
CA VAL A 200 -2.16 16.16 11.47
C VAL A 200 -2.28 14.99 12.45
N ASP A 201 -3.39 14.92 13.21
CA ASP A 201 -3.67 13.80 14.10
C ASP A 201 -4.19 12.58 13.30
N PRO A 202 -3.44 11.46 13.28
CA PRO A 202 -3.87 10.25 12.57
C PRO A 202 -5.23 9.72 13.06
N ASP A 203 -5.54 9.84 14.35
CA ASP A 203 -6.77 9.28 14.93
C ASP A 203 -8.02 9.91 14.32
N LYS A 204 -7.97 11.20 13.98
CA LYS A 204 -9.07 11.92 13.30
C LYS A 204 -9.25 11.50 11.85
N ASN A 205 -8.15 11.24 11.14
CA ASN A 205 -8.20 10.68 9.78
C ASN A 205 -8.89 9.31 9.77
N TYR A 206 -8.71 8.55 10.84
CA TYR A 206 -9.38 7.27 11.03
C TYR A 206 -10.72 7.37 11.76
N GLY A 207 -11.31 8.56 11.96
CA GLY A 207 -12.59 8.70 12.67
C GLY A 207 -13.71 7.83 12.07
N PHE A 208 -14.57 7.26 12.93
CA PHE A 208 -15.64 6.34 12.50
C PHE A 208 -16.53 6.94 11.41
N MET A 209 -16.95 8.20 11.57
CA MET A 209 -17.80 8.91 10.61
C MET A 209 -17.11 9.08 9.23
N ASN A 210 -15.79 9.31 9.22
CA ASN A 210 -15.02 9.41 7.98
C ASN A 210 -14.96 8.06 7.25
N GLN A 211 -14.84 6.96 7.98
CA GLN A 211 -14.87 5.61 7.40
C GLN A 211 -16.26 5.25 6.86
N VAL A 212 -17.33 5.68 7.52
CA VAL A 212 -18.71 5.51 7.01
C VAL A 212 -18.92 6.29 5.72
N LYS A 213 -18.52 7.57 5.67
CA LYS A 213 -18.59 8.39 4.44
C LYS A 213 -17.79 7.76 3.29
N ARG A 214 -16.60 7.22 3.58
CA ARG A 214 -15.78 6.49 2.60
C ARG A 214 -16.49 5.24 2.08
N ALA A 215 -17.12 4.47 2.95
CA ALA A 215 -17.88 3.28 2.56
C ALA A 215 -19.02 3.63 1.60
N PHE A 216 -19.83 4.67 1.88
CA PHE A 216 -20.90 5.12 0.98
C PHE A 216 -20.38 5.51 -0.40
N ARG A 217 -19.25 6.23 -0.48
CA ARG A 217 -18.63 6.60 -1.76
C ARG A 217 -18.19 5.35 -2.55
N LEU A 218 -17.61 4.36 -1.86
CA LEU A 218 -17.18 3.11 -2.48
C LEU A 218 -18.36 2.26 -2.95
N ILE A 219 -19.50 2.28 -2.24
CA ILE A 219 -20.74 1.64 -2.68
C ILE A 219 -21.21 2.27 -4.00
N GLY A 220 -21.26 3.61 -4.09
CA GLY A 220 -21.63 4.29 -5.33
C GLY A 220 -20.73 3.93 -6.52
N ASN A 221 -19.41 3.91 -6.29
CA ASN A 221 -18.44 3.49 -7.32
C ASN A 221 -18.61 2.01 -7.72
N GLY A 222 -18.90 1.14 -6.75
CA GLY A 222 -19.17 -0.28 -6.98
C GLY A 222 -20.42 -0.51 -7.83
N VAL A 223 -21.50 0.21 -7.54
CA VAL A 223 -22.74 0.20 -8.34
C VAL A 223 -22.45 0.64 -9.78
N GLY A 224 -21.70 1.73 -9.97
CA GLY A 224 -21.29 2.19 -11.30
C GLY A 224 -20.47 1.15 -12.08
N LEU A 225 -19.61 0.39 -11.41
CA LEU A 225 -18.85 -0.71 -12.03
C LEU A 225 -19.76 -1.86 -12.48
N LEU A 226 -20.74 -2.25 -11.65
CA LEU A 226 -21.68 -3.32 -11.96
C LEU A 226 -22.52 -3.02 -13.21
N PHE A 227 -22.94 -1.76 -13.38
CA PHE A 227 -23.64 -1.33 -14.59
C PHE A 227 -22.76 -1.38 -15.85
N ARG A 228 -21.45 -1.12 -15.72
CA ARG A 228 -20.50 -1.10 -16.85
C ARG A 228 -19.99 -2.49 -17.24
N ASN A 229 -19.97 -3.43 -16.30
CA ASN A 229 -19.40 -4.77 -16.51
C ASN A 229 -20.20 -5.85 -15.78
N ALA A 230 -21.20 -6.43 -16.47
CA ALA A 230 -22.03 -7.51 -15.97
C ALA A 230 -21.21 -8.73 -15.48
N SER A 231 -20.03 -8.98 -16.05
CA SER A 231 -19.15 -10.09 -15.65
C SER A 231 -18.67 -9.98 -14.19
N VAL A 232 -18.72 -8.79 -13.59
CA VAL A 232 -18.26 -8.54 -12.21
C VAL A 232 -19.29 -9.00 -11.18
N TRP A 233 -20.54 -9.29 -11.57
CA TRP A 233 -21.61 -9.73 -10.66
C TRP A 233 -21.22 -10.98 -9.85
N ARG A 234 -20.54 -11.95 -10.47
CA ARG A 234 -20.06 -13.15 -9.78
C ARG A 234 -19.05 -12.84 -8.67
N TYR A 235 -18.41 -11.67 -8.72
CA TYR A 235 -17.35 -11.25 -7.81
C TYR A 235 -17.81 -10.20 -6.81
N ILE A 236 -19.13 -9.96 -6.68
CA ILE A 236 -19.69 -9.08 -5.65
C ILE A 236 -19.20 -9.46 -4.24
N PRO A 237 -19.20 -10.74 -3.81
CA PRO A 237 -18.76 -11.10 -2.46
C PRO A 237 -17.31 -10.66 -2.16
N ILE A 238 -16.37 -10.96 -3.07
CA ILE A 238 -14.98 -10.54 -2.89
C ILE A 238 -14.83 -9.02 -3.01
N GLY A 239 -15.60 -8.36 -3.89
CA GLY A 239 -15.61 -6.90 -4.02
C GLY A 239 -16.08 -6.19 -2.75
N ILE A 240 -17.13 -6.70 -2.08
CA ILE A 240 -17.61 -6.19 -0.79
C ILE A 240 -16.56 -6.42 0.29
N GLN A 241 -16.00 -7.63 0.37
CA GLN A 241 -14.96 -7.96 1.34
C GLN A 241 -13.74 -7.04 1.18
N SER A 242 -13.23 -6.89 -0.03
CA SER A 242 -12.01 -6.13 -0.29
C SER A 242 -12.20 -4.62 -0.22
N SER A 243 -13.37 -4.11 -0.59
CA SER A 243 -13.60 -2.67 -0.75
C SER A 243 -14.29 -2.02 0.44
N LEU A 244 -15.12 -2.75 1.17
CA LEU A 244 -15.91 -2.20 2.29
C LEU A 244 -15.45 -2.76 3.64
N MET A 245 -15.26 -4.08 3.73
CA MET A 245 -14.98 -4.73 5.02
C MET A 245 -13.51 -4.66 5.41
N TYR A 246 -12.61 -4.92 4.47
CA TYR A 246 -11.19 -5.19 4.74
C TYR A 246 -10.22 -4.30 3.93
N ILE A 247 -10.70 -3.22 3.31
CA ILE A 247 -9.87 -2.35 2.45
C ILE A 247 -8.66 -1.74 3.19
N ASN A 248 -8.83 -1.46 4.48
CA ASN A 248 -7.83 -0.94 5.41
C ASN A 248 -8.14 -1.48 6.83
N PRO A 249 -7.22 -1.39 7.78
CA PRO A 249 -7.43 -1.94 9.13
C PRO A 249 -8.34 -1.09 10.03
N HIS A 250 -8.75 0.10 9.58
CA HIS A 250 -9.58 1.04 10.34
C HIS A 250 -11.05 1.07 9.90
N THR A 251 -11.51 0.14 9.07
CA THR A 251 -12.91 0.12 8.59
C THR A 251 -13.91 0.04 9.76
N ALA A 252 -15.09 0.62 9.56
CA ALA A 252 -16.18 0.54 10.54
C ALA A 252 -16.52 -0.92 10.88
N TYR A 253 -16.50 -1.81 9.89
CA TYR A 253 -16.76 -3.24 10.07
C TYR A 253 -15.77 -3.88 11.06
N LEU A 254 -14.46 -3.69 10.87
CA LEU A 254 -13.44 -4.29 11.75
C LEU A 254 -13.54 -3.72 13.17
N ARG A 255 -13.79 -2.42 13.31
CA ARG A 255 -13.97 -1.78 14.63
C ARG A 255 -15.16 -2.31 15.40
N MET A 256 -16.31 -2.48 14.74
CA MET A 256 -17.49 -3.07 15.37
C MET A 256 -17.27 -4.55 15.72
N ARG A 257 -16.57 -5.29 14.86
CA ARG A 257 -16.36 -6.73 15.04
C ARG A 257 -15.26 -7.08 16.05
N TYR A 258 -14.32 -6.16 16.29
CA TYR A 258 -13.17 -6.32 17.18
C TYR A 258 -12.92 -5.04 18.02
N PRO A 259 -13.87 -4.63 18.88
CA PRO A 259 -13.79 -3.35 19.59
C PRO A 259 -12.59 -3.22 20.53
N ASN A 260 -12.06 -4.35 21.00
CA ASN A 260 -10.93 -4.38 21.94
C ASN A 260 -9.56 -4.35 21.24
N ILE A 261 -9.51 -4.40 19.90
CA ILE A 261 -8.27 -4.42 19.13
C ILE A 261 -8.08 -3.06 18.44
N LYS A 262 -6.95 -2.42 18.72
CA LYS A 262 -6.57 -1.14 18.10
C LYS A 262 -5.59 -1.41 16.96
N ALA A 263 -5.87 -0.87 15.79
CA ALA A 263 -4.92 -0.85 14.68
C ALA A 263 -4.23 0.52 14.61
N ILE A 264 -2.92 0.53 14.38
CA ILE A 264 -2.08 1.73 14.35
C ILE A 264 -1.21 1.69 13.08
N GLU A 265 -1.14 2.80 12.36
CA GLU A 265 -0.16 3.03 11.28
C GLU A 265 1.02 3.79 11.88
N PHE A 266 2.10 3.09 12.23
CA PHE A 266 3.16 3.62 13.08
C PHE A 266 3.81 4.89 12.51
N PHE A 267 4.13 4.86 11.21
CA PHE A 267 4.78 5.98 10.52
C PHE A 267 3.87 7.20 10.32
N HIS A 268 2.58 7.11 10.66
CA HIS A 268 1.72 8.29 10.73
C HIS A 268 1.97 9.11 12.00
N TYR A 269 2.51 8.48 13.06
CA TYR A 269 2.89 9.13 14.32
C TYR A 269 4.39 9.47 14.34
N SER A 270 5.26 8.51 14.05
CA SER A 270 6.72 8.71 14.11
C SER A 270 7.28 9.53 12.95
N GLY A 271 6.53 9.65 11.85
CA GLY A 271 7.11 10.00 10.55
C GLY A 271 7.85 8.82 9.92
N TRP A 272 8.32 9.02 8.69
CA TRP A 272 9.08 8.02 7.92
C TRP A 272 10.29 8.68 7.30
N ASP A 273 11.45 8.07 7.48
CA ASP A 273 12.74 8.54 6.96
C ASP A 273 13.37 7.44 6.10
N GLU A 274 13.74 7.77 4.86
CA GLU A 274 14.30 6.81 3.89
C GLU A 274 15.71 6.35 4.29
N THR A 275 16.49 7.20 4.95
CA THR A 275 17.87 6.93 5.37
C THR A 275 17.88 5.93 6.52
N GLU A 276 17.10 6.17 7.58
CA GLU A 276 16.95 5.24 8.70
C GLU A 276 16.38 3.89 8.23
N CYS A 277 15.47 3.95 7.27
CA CYS A 277 14.90 2.76 6.66
C CYS A 277 15.96 1.93 5.93
N ASN A 278 16.81 2.56 5.12
CA ASN A 278 17.91 1.88 4.43
C ASN A 278 18.95 1.29 5.40
N GLN A 279 19.30 2.02 6.47
CA GLN A 279 20.19 1.49 7.50
C GLN A 279 19.61 0.24 8.17
N ALA A 280 18.33 0.27 8.55
CA ALA A 280 17.67 -0.88 9.14
C ALA A 280 17.64 -2.09 8.19
N LEU A 281 17.49 -1.88 6.88
CA LEU A 281 17.57 -2.96 5.89
C LEU A 281 18.96 -3.59 5.84
N GLU A 282 20.02 -2.78 5.88
CA GLU A 282 21.40 -3.25 5.85
C GLU A 282 21.73 -4.07 7.10
N GLU A 283 21.31 -3.61 8.28
CA GLU A 283 21.54 -4.30 9.55
C GLU A 283 20.86 -5.68 9.64
N VAL A 284 19.69 -5.84 9.01
CA VAL A 284 19.02 -7.15 8.94
C VAL A 284 19.48 -8.01 7.76
N GLY A 285 20.41 -7.50 6.94
CA GLY A 285 20.90 -8.16 5.73
C GLY A 285 19.81 -8.35 4.68
N TRP A 286 18.94 -7.36 4.48
CA TRP A 286 17.85 -7.41 3.50
C TRP A 286 18.39 -7.36 2.07
N GLU A 287 17.90 -8.27 1.23
CA GLU A 287 18.33 -8.38 -0.17
C GLU A 287 17.26 -7.91 -1.15
N LEU A 288 17.68 -7.21 -2.20
CA LEU A 288 16.79 -6.78 -3.27
C LEU A 288 16.50 -7.96 -4.21
N PRO A 289 15.22 -8.30 -4.48
CA PRO A 289 14.88 -9.32 -5.45
C PRO A 289 15.35 -8.96 -6.87
N ALA A 290 15.65 -9.98 -7.67
CA ALA A 290 16.03 -9.80 -9.06
C ALA A 290 14.97 -9.01 -9.86
N GLY A 291 15.44 -8.19 -10.80
CA GLY A 291 14.60 -7.37 -11.67
C GLY A 291 13.94 -6.15 -11.01
N CYS A 292 14.16 -5.87 -9.73
CA CYS A 292 13.67 -4.65 -9.10
C CYS A 292 14.56 -3.45 -9.46
N ASN A 293 13.94 -2.34 -9.87
CA ASN A 293 14.64 -1.07 -10.09
C ASN A 293 14.86 -0.26 -8.80
N SER A 294 14.08 -0.54 -7.75
CA SER A 294 14.20 0.10 -6.45
C SER A 294 13.82 -0.84 -5.31
N ARG A 295 14.21 -0.47 -4.08
CA ARG A 295 13.83 -1.19 -2.84
C ARG A 295 12.34 -0.99 -2.51
N TRP A 296 11.68 0.01 -3.08
CA TRP A 296 10.27 0.32 -2.77
C TRP A 296 9.31 -0.60 -3.53
N LYS A 297 8.32 -1.15 -2.81
CA LYS A 297 7.35 -2.15 -3.32
C LYS A 297 7.97 -3.38 -4.02
N ALA A 298 9.21 -3.74 -3.65
CA ALA A 298 9.90 -4.93 -4.16
C ALA A 298 9.26 -6.27 -3.72
N ASP A 299 8.37 -6.23 -2.73
CA ASP A 299 7.77 -7.38 -2.04
C ASP A 299 6.77 -8.21 -2.86
N CYS A 300 6.33 -7.69 -4.01
CA CYS A 300 5.30 -8.32 -4.84
C CYS A 300 5.55 -8.09 -6.33
N THR A 301 5.69 -9.15 -7.13
CA THR A 301 5.87 -9.05 -8.60
C THR A 301 4.64 -8.47 -9.28
N PHE A 302 3.43 -8.77 -8.75
CA PHE A 302 2.17 -8.21 -9.24
C PHE A 302 2.09 -6.67 -9.12
N GLY A 303 2.92 -6.06 -8.26
CA GLY A 303 3.07 -4.61 -8.21
C GLY A 303 3.42 -4.00 -9.57
N GLU A 304 4.24 -4.69 -10.37
CA GLU A 304 4.64 -4.23 -11.70
C GLU A 304 3.51 -4.35 -12.73
N ILE A 305 2.73 -5.43 -12.69
CA ILE A 305 1.49 -5.55 -13.48
C ILE A 305 0.55 -4.38 -13.19
N LYS A 306 0.46 -3.99 -11.92
CA LYS A 306 -0.35 -2.86 -11.51
C LYS A 306 0.21 -1.54 -12.04
N ASN A 307 1.52 -1.29 -11.91
CA ASN A 307 2.16 -0.12 -12.50
C ASN A 307 1.94 -0.05 -14.01
N TYR A 308 2.05 -1.17 -14.72
CA TYR A 308 1.72 -1.26 -16.15
C TYR A 308 0.27 -0.83 -16.42
N MET A 309 -0.71 -1.44 -15.74
CA MET A 309 -2.12 -1.11 -15.94
C MET A 309 -2.42 0.37 -15.74
N PHE A 310 -1.81 1.00 -14.73
CA PHE A 310 -2.04 2.40 -14.42
C PHE A 310 -1.27 3.34 -15.35
N SER A 311 -0.05 3.00 -15.72
CA SER A 311 0.73 3.71 -16.74
C SER A 311 -0.03 3.71 -18.08
N SER A 312 -0.53 2.56 -18.55
CA SER A 312 -1.25 2.47 -19.81
C SER A 312 -2.60 3.21 -19.83
N MET A 313 -3.20 3.49 -18.67
CA MET A 313 -4.48 4.21 -18.56
C MET A 313 -4.33 5.70 -18.27
N MET A 314 -3.27 6.12 -17.55
CA MET A 314 -3.14 7.46 -16.97
C MET A 314 -1.73 8.06 -17.10
N GLY A 315 -0.79 7.39 -17.77
CA GLY A 315 0.60 7.81 -17.90
C GLY A 315 1.34 7.94 -16.57
N ALA A 316 0.85 7.28 -15.51
CA ALA A 316 1.40 7.39 -14.16
C ALA A 316 1.43 6.04 -13.44
N THR A 317 2.50 5.79 -12.71
CA THR A 317 2.68 4.64 -11.81
C THR A 317 2.43 5.03 -10.35
N TYR A 318 2.46 4.03 -9.47
CA TYR A 318 2.43 4.30 -8.03
C TYR A 318 3.67 5.07 -7.55
N LEU A 319 4.81 4.93 -8.24
CA LEU A 319 6.04 5.65 -7.90
C LEU A 319 5.93 7.14 -8.20
N ASP A 320 5.27 7.52 -9.30
CA ASP A 320 4.99 8.94 -9.61
C ASP A 320 4.19 9.62 -8.49
N ALA A 321 3.22 8.91 -7.91
CA ALA A 321 2.47 9.39 -6.76
C ALA A 321 3.36 9.52 -5.51
N PHE A 322 4.16 8.49 -5.22
CA PHE A 322 5.04 8.43 -4.06
C PHE A 322 6.08 9.57 -4.08
N LEU A 323 6.87 9.68 -5.15
CA LEU A 323 7.87 10.73 -5.30
C LEU A 323 7.21 12.12 -5.35
N GLY A 324 6.06 12.24 -6.01
CA GLY A 324 5.29 13.48 -6.00
C GLY A 324 4.86 13.91 -4.59
N ASN A 325 4.54 12.97 -3.69
CA ASN A 325 4.22 13.28 -2.30
C ASN A 325 5.47 13.66 -1.50
N MET A 326 6.62 13.04 -1.75
CA MET A 326 7.87 13.41 -1.09
C MET A 326 8.31 14.84 -1.47
N VAL A 327 8.16 15.22 -2.74
CA VAL A 327 8.40 16.60 -3.19
C VAL A 327 7.44 17.57 -2.52
N ARG A 328 6.14 17.25 -2.46
CA ARG A 328 5.14 18.08 -1.74
C ARG A 328 5.45 18.22 -0.25
N ALA A 329 6.09 17.23 0.34
CA ALA A 329 6.47 17.25 1.74
C ALA A 329 7.78 17.98 2.02
N GLY A 330 8.52 18.42 0.99
CA GLY A 330 9.81 19.06 1.13
C GLY A 330 10.95 18.13 1.56
N ILE A 331 10.77 16.81 1.43
CA ILE A 331 11.78 15.80 1.80
C ILE A 331 12.65 15.41 0.61
N LEU A 332 12.18 15.68 -0.62
CA LEU A 332 12.86 15.32 -1.86
C LEU A 332 12.81 16.50 -2.83
N ASP A 333 13.93 16.84 -3.44
CA ASP A 333 13.96 17.86 -4.47
C ASP A 333 13.28 17.37 -5.74
N ARG A 334 12.60 18.28 -6.44
CA ARG A 334 11.87 17.94 -7.67
C ARG A 334 12.81 17.37 -8.75
N GLU A 335 14.00 17.93 -8.90
CA GLU A 335 14.98 17.48 -9.88
C GLU A 335 15.46 16.05 -9.59
N GLU A 336 15.77 15.77 -8.33
CA GLU A 336 16.12 14.42 -7.87
C GLU A 336 14.96 13.43 -8.12
N ALA A 337 13.72 13.84 -7.80
CA ALA A 337 12.54 13.02 -8.07
C ALA A 337 12.40 12.67 -9.56
N LEU A 338 12.66 13.61 -10.46
CA LEU A 338 12.64 13.38 -11.91
C LEU A 338 13.76 12.43 -12.36
N GLN A 339 14.96 12.54 -11.77
CA GLN A 339 16.05 11.60 -12.05
C GLN A 339 15.71 10.18 -11.60
N ARG A 340 15.15 10.02 -10.40
CA ARG A 340 14.68 8.71 -9.88
C ARG A 340 13.60 8.11 -10.78
N LEU A 341 12.69 8.91 -11.33
CA LEU A 341 11.67 8.41 -12.27
C LEU A 341 12.27 7.83 -13.56
N GLN A 342 13.42 8.33 -14.02
CA GLN A 342 14.10 7.80 -15.22
C GLN A 342 14.75 6.42 -14.99
N THR A 343 15.00 6.05 -13.74
CA THR A 343 15.60 4.77 -13.35
C THR A 343 14.58 3.87 -12.66
N GLU A 344 14.18 4.23 -11.44
CA GLU A 344 13.25 3.49 -10.58
C GLU A 344 11.83 3.43 -11.16
N GLY A 345 11.43 4.45 -11.93
CA GLY A 345 10.08 4.55 -12.52
C GLY A 345 9.86 3.70 -13.76
N LYS A 346 10.92 3.08 -14.30
CA LYS A 346 10.79 2.16 -15.44
C LYS A 346 10.09 0.88 -15.03
N LEU A 347 9.25 0.36 -15.91
CA LEU A 347 8.61 -0.94 -15.71
C LEU A 347 9.63 -2.05 -15.88
N SER A 348 9.61 -3.01 -14.97
CA SER A 348 10.46 -4.20 -15.07
C SER A 348 9.76 -5.29 -15.85
N MET A 349 10.17 -5.49 -17.11
CA MET A 349 9.60 -6.56 -17.96
C MET A 349 9.81 -7.94 -17.33
N LEU A 350 10.98 -8.21 -16.76
CA LEU A 350 11.26 -9.47 -16.05
C LEU A 350 10.20 -9.78 -14.98
N ARG A 351 9.83 -8.78 -14.16
CA ARG A 351 8.82 -8.96 -13.10
C ARG A 351 7.40 -9.09 -13.65
N ILE A 352 7.11 -8.45 -14.78
CA ILE A 352 5.85 -8.61 -15.50
C ILE A 352 5.73 -10.04 -16.04
N GLU A 353 6.80 -10.58 -16.62
CA GLU A 353 6.87 -11.95 -17.12
C GLU A 353 6.68 -12.96 -15.98
N ASP A 354 7.39 -12.80 -14.86
CA ASP A 354 7.21 -13.62 -13.65
C ASP A 354 5.76 -13.63 -13.17
N ALA A 355 5.13 -12.46 -13.11
CA ALA A 355 3.74 -12.33 -12.68
C ALA A 355 2.75 -12.95 -13.68
N CYS A 356 3.06 -12.90 -14.99
CA CYS A 356 2.27 -13.58 -16.02
C CYS A 356 2.36 -15.10 -15.88
N GLU A 357 3.57 -15.63 -15.66
CA GLU A 357 3.81 -17.06 -15.44
C GLU A 357 3.01 -17.55 -14.23
N ILE A 358 3.07 -16.84 -13.10
CA ILE A 358 2.29 -17.18 -11.90
C ILE A 358 0.78 -17.22 -12.19
N MET A 359 0.29 -16.34 -13.07
CA MET A 359 -1.13 -16.31 -13.45
C MET A 359 -1.49 -17.29 -14.58
N ASP A 360 -0.54 -18.07 -15.12
CA ASP A 360 -0.58 -18.80 -16.40
C ASP A 360 -1.16 -17.96 -17.56
N LEU A 361 -0.75 -16.70 -17.64
CA LEU A 361 -1.02 -15.82 -18.77
C LEU A 361 0.14 -15.87 -19.76
N PRO A 362 -0.13 -15.75 -21.08
CA PRO A 362 0.93 -15.62 -22.08
C PRO A 362 1.90 -14.48 -21.75
N VAL A 363 3.19 -14.68 -22.02
CA VAL A 363 4.26 -13.69 -21.70
C VAL A 363 4.03 -12.36 -22.44
N ASP A 364 3.48 -12.41 -23.65
CA ASP A 364 3.10 -11.26 -24.47
C ASP A 364 1.80 -10.56 -24.00
N THR A 365 1.23 -10.97 -22.86
CA THR A 365 0.01 -10.35 -22.32
C THR A 365 0.20 -8.86 -22.05
N PHE A 366 1.40 -8.42 -21.69
CA PHE A 366 1.73 -7.02 -21.41
C PHE A 366 2.96 -6.63 -22.23
N PRO A 367 2.81 -6.20 -23.50
CA PRO A 367 3.94 -5.78 -24.32
C PRO A 367 4.59 -4.51 -23.75
N PRO A 368 5.91 -4.28 -23.93
CA PRO A 368 6.58 -3.06 -23.47
C PRO A 368 5.88 -1.78 -23.95
N ILE A 369 5.81 -0.77 -23.07
CA ILE A 369 5.21 0.55 -23.33
C ILE A 369 6.21 1.67 -23.09
#